data_AF-A0AAU6GKL3-F1
#
_entry.id   AF-A0AAU6GKL3-F1
#
_cell.length_a   1.000
_cell.length_b   1.000
_cell.length_c   1.000
_cell.angle_alpha   90.00
_cell.angle_beta   90.00
_cell.angle_gamma   90.00
#
_symmetry.space_group_name_H-M   'P 1'
#
loop_
_entity.id
_entity.type
_entity.pdbx_description
1 polymer ?
#
loop_
_entity_poly.entity_id
_entity_poly.type
_entity_poly.pdbx_seq_one_letter_code
_entity_poly.pdbx_strand_id
1 'polypeptide(L)'
;MTITNEQVAGRALLRPLYVDTYFPDHVVDKGRAILLRLCERIETEQPSELAALYVLTQAATEEFNLLEAEFEAAGSEIETVAREEIAEDFSFVAKAYGFADADVEELIATRDW
;
A
#
# COMPACT_ATOMS: atom_id res chain seq x y z
N MET A 1 -6.90 -6.76 13.62
CA MET A 1 -8.26 -6.26 13.94
C MET A 1 -9.14 -6.51 12.70
N THR A 2 -10.39 -6.08 12.67
CA THR A 2 -11.16 -6.03 11.40
C THR A 2 -11.24 -4.56 11.03
N ILE A 3 -10.79 -4.21 9.82
CA ILE A 3 -10.88 -2.84 9.29
C ILE A 3 -12.35 -2.41 9.31
N THR A 4 -12.61 -1.27 9.93
CA THR A 4 -13.98 -0.74 10.12
C THR A 4 -14.40 0.21 9.01
N ASN A 5 -13.44 0.79 8.28
CA ASN A 5 -13.72 1.63 7.12
C ASN A 5 -14.35 0.82 5.98
N GLU A 6 -15.63 1.06 5.68
CA GLU A 6 -16.39 0.33 4.66
C GLU A 6 -15.80 0.49 3.24
N GLN A 7 -15.21 1.64 2.92
CA GLN A 7 -14.59 1.88 1.62
C GLN A 7 -13.38 0.96 1.42
N VAL A 8 -12.53 0.85 2.46
CA VAL A 8 -11.37 -0.03 2.45
C VAL A 8 -11.80 -1.49 2.47
N ALA A 9 -12.79 -1.86 3.31
CA ALA A 9 -13.29 -3.23 3.39
C ALA A 9 -13.89 -3.73 2.07
N GLY A 10 -14.44 -2.84 1.23
CA GLY A 10 -14.97 -3.14 -0.09
C GLY A 10 -13.97 -3.04 -1.25
N ARG A 11 -12.76 -2.51 -1.03
CA ARG A 11 -11.75 -2.33 -2.09
C ARG A 11 -10.98 -3.63 -2.32
N ALA A 12 -10.86 -4.02 -3.60
CA ALA A 12 -9.92 -5.04 -4.02
C ALA A 12 -8.55 -4.39 -4.22
N LEU A 13 -7.72 -4.40 -3.16
CA LEU A 13 -6.36 -3.86 -3.17
C LEU A 13 -5.44 -4.71 -4.06
N LEU A 14 -4.52 -4.03 -4.76
CA LEU A 14 -3.53 -4.57 -5.70
C LEU A 14 -4.15 -5.41 -6.81
N ARG A 15 -5.39 -5.08 -7.21
CA ARG A 15 -6.18 -5.93 -8.10
C ARG A 15 -5.48 -6.23 -9.43
N PRO A 16 -4.90 -5.25 -10.16
CA PRO A 16 -4.19 -5.52 -11.41
C PRO A 16 -3.07 -6.55 -11.25
N LEU A 17 -2.37 -6.56 -10.10
CA LEU A 17 -1.28 -7.49 -9.87
C LEU A 17 -1.77 -8.94 -9.72
N TYR A 18 -2.95 -9.16 -9.13
CA TYR A 18 -3.55 -10.50 -9.10
C TYR A 18 -4.08 -10.98 -10.46
N VAL A 19 -4.35 -10.07 -11.40
CA VAL A 19 -4.88 -10.45 -12.73
C VAL A 19 -3.75 -10.79 -13.70
N ASP A 20 -2.55 -10.24 -13.47
CA ASP A 20 -1.39 -10.49 -14.30
C ASP A 20 -0.49 -11.59 -13.70
N THR A 21 -0.35 -12.69 -14.45
CA THR A 21 0.47 -13.85 -14.07
C THR A 21 1.95 -13.55 -13.91
N TYR A 22 2.42 -12.38 -14.34
CA TYR A 22 3.78 -11.93 -14.06
C TYR A 22 4.00 -11.75 -12.55
N PHE A 23 3.00 -11.25 -11.81
CA PHE A 23 3.13 -11.05 -10.39
C PHE A 23 2.72 -12.32 -9.62
N PRO A 24 3.61 -12.88 -8.79
CA PRO A 24 3.30 -14.06 -8.00
C PRO A 24 2.30 -13.73 -6.87
N ASP A 25 1.11 -14.34 -6.91
CA ASP A 25 0.04 -14.16 -5.92
C ASP A 25 0.54 -14.18 -4.46
N HIS A 26 1.44 -15.10 -4.12
CA HIS A 26 1.95 -15.24 -2.75
C HIS A 26 2.81 -14.05 -2.26
N VAL A 27 3.41 -13.28 -3.17
CA VAL A 27 4.11 -12.03 -2.84
C VAL A 27 3.14 -10.86 -2.86
N VAL A 28 2.21 -10.83 -3.82
CA VAL A 28 1.12 -9.82 -3.85
C VAL A 28 0.25 -9.88 -2.58
N ASP A 29 0.02 -11.07 -2.04
CA ASP A 29 -0.64 -11.30 -0.75
C ASP A 29 0.07 -10.57 0.41
N LYS A 30 1.41 -10.53 0.39
CA LYS A 30 2.21 -9.81 1.39
C LYS A 30 2.05 -8.30 1.24
N GLY A 31 2.09 -7.79 0.00
CA GLY A 31 1.81 -6.39 -0.30
C GLY A 31 0.43 -5.97 0.19
N ARG A 32 -0.59 -6.80 -0.10
CA ARG A 32 -1.95 -6.59 0.40
C ARG A 32 -1.99 -6.59 1.93
N ALA A 33 -1.28 -7.50 2.59
CA ALA A 33 -1.21 -7.53 4.05
C ALA A 33 -0.55 -6.27 4.64
N ILE A 34 0.44 -5.68 3.99
CA ILE A 34 1.04 -4.39 4.39
C ILE A 34 -0.02 -3.28 4.35
N LEU A 35 -0.75 -3.15 3.24
CA LEU A 35 -1.81 -2.13 3.09
C LEU A 35 -2.93 -2.30 4.12
N LEU A 36 -3.33 -3.54 4.42
CA LEU A 36 -4.33 -3.80 5.46
C LEU A 36 -3.81 -3.42 6.86
N ARG A 37 -2.55 -3.73 7.18
CA ARG A 37 -1.93 -3.28 8.45
C ARG A 37 -1.83 -1.77 8.54
N LEU A 38 -1.51 -1.09 7.44
CA LEU A 38 -1.52 0.38 7.38
C LEU A 38 -2.91 0.92 7.74
N CYS A 39 -3.98 0.36 7.17
CA CYS A 39 -5.35 0.73 7.49
C CYS A 39 -5.69 0.52 8.97
N GLU A 40 -5.31 -0.63 9.54
CA GLU A 40 -5.49 -0.90 10.97
C GLU A 40 -4.74 0.10 11.86
N ARG A 41 -3.52 0.48 11.47
CA ARG A 41 -2.73 1.50 12.18
C ARG A 41 -3.38 2.87 12.09
N ILE A 42 -3.87 3.29 10.93
CA ILE A 42 -4.58 4.56 10.78
C ILE A 42 -5.85 4.58 11.66
N GLU A 43 -6.62 3.49 11.72
CA GLU A 43 -7.80 3.40 12.57
C GLU A 43 -7.47 3.43 14.08
N THR A 44 -6.34 2.83 14.46
CA THR A 44 -5.92 2.73 15.87
C THR A 44 -5.25 4.02 16.35
N GLU A 45 -4.35 4.57 15.53
CA GLU A 45 -3.53 5.75 15.87
C GLU A 45 -4.25 7.07 15.58
N GLN A 46 -5.25 7.07 14.69
CA GLN A 46 -6.08 8.23 14.32
C GLN A 46 -5.25 9.49 14.05
N PRO A 47 -4.37 9.48 13.03
CA PRO A 47 -3.55 10.65 12.70
C PRO A 47 -4.44 11.87 12.45
N SER A 48 -4.07 13.02 13.02
CA SER A 48 -4.84 14.26 12.89
C SER A 48 -4.38 15.17 11.75
N GLU A 49 -3.23 14.88 11.14
CA GLU A 49 -2.61 15.69 10.11
C GLU A 49 -1.78 14.85 9.12
N LEU A 50 -1.48 15.43 7.95
CA LEU A 50 -0.73 14.76 6.89
C LEU A 50 0.65 14.28 7.34
N ALA A 51 1.36 15.06 8.16
CA ALA A 51 2.68 14.65 8.65
C ALA A 51 2.62 13.33 9.45
N ALA A 52 1.59 13.16 10.29
CA ALA A 52 1.38 11.92 11.03
C ALA A 52 0.98 10.76 10.11
N LEU A 53 0.14 11.01 9.10
CA LEU A 53 -0.20 10.01 8.09
C LEU A 53 1.05 9.55 7.31
N TYR A 54 1.90 10.48 6.88
CA TYR A 54 3.11 10.18 6.11
C TYR A 54 4.09 9.29 6.87
N VAL A 55 4.23 9.47 8.18
CA VAL A 55 5.04 8.54 9.00
C VAL A 55 4.52 7.10 8.91
N LEU A 56 3.19 6.90 8.90
CA LEU A 56 2.60 5.56 8.78
C LEU A 56 2.80 4.99 7.37
N THR A 57 2.60 5.81 6.34
CA THR A 57 2.64 5.34 4.95
C THR A 57 4.08 5.10 4.49
N GLN A 58 5.04 5.90 4.95
CA GLN A 58 6.47 5.70 4.68
C GLN A 58 6.98 4.42 5.33
N ALA A 59 6.54 4.09 6.55
CA ALA A 59 6.86 2.81 7.17
C ALA A 59 6.30 1.62 6.36
N ALA A 60 5.06 1.73 5.87
CA ALA A 60 4.48 0.71 4.99
C ALA A 60 5.23 0.62 3.65
N THR A 61 5.72 1.74 3.11
CA THR A 61 6.50 1.79 1.87
C THR A 61 7.86 1.10 2.05
N GLU A 62 8.52 1.28 3.19
CA GLU A 62 9.75 0.55 3.52
C GLU A 62 9.51 -0.98 3.56
N GLU A 63 8.34 -1.43 4.05
CA GLU A 63 7.98 -2.85 3.98
C GLU A 63 7.80 -3.34 2.52
N PHE A 64 7.29 -2.49 1.61
CA PHE A 64 7.24 -2.81 0.17
C PHE A 64 8.64 -2.90 -0.45
N ASN A 65 9.60 -2.06 -0.05
CA ASN A 65 10.99 -2.17 -0.55
C ASN A 65 11.59 -3.55 -0.24
N LEU A 66 11.23 -4.16 0.89
CA LEU A 66 11.66 -5.51 1.25
C LEU A 66 11.02 -6.59 0.37
N LEU A 67 9.86 -6.33 -0.23
CA LEU A 67 9.20 -7.27 -1.14
C LEU A 67 9.87 -7.33 -2.51
N GLU A 68 10.67 -6.34 -2.91
CA GLU A 68 11.38 -6.35 -4.20
C GLU A 68 12.23 -7.62 -4.35
N ALA A 69 13.03 -7.94 -3.33
CA ALA A 69 13.86 -9.15 -3.33
C ALA A 69 13.03 -10.44 -3.39
N GLU A 70 11.79 -10.42 -2.88
CA GLU A 70 10.88 -11.57 -2.97
C GLU A 70 10.25 -11.71 -4.35
N PHE A 71 9.88 -10.59 -4.99
CA PHE A 71 9.46 -10.57 -6.38
C PHE A 71 10.57 -11.09 -7.29
N GLU A 72 11.80 -10.57 -7.13
CA GLU A 72 12.97 -11.01 -7.90
C GLU A 72 13.22 -12.52 -7.75
N ALA A 73 13.20 -13.03 -6.51
CA ALA A 73 13.38 -14.46 -6.24
C ALA A 73 12.30 -15.34 -6.88
N ALA A 74 11.12 -14.78 -7.16
CA ALA A 74 10.02 -15.42 -7.84
C ALA A 74 9.97 -15.14 -9.36
N GLY A 75 10.96 -14.44 -9.92
CA GLY A 75 11.04 -14.13 -11.35
C GLY A 75 10.13 -12.98 -11.81
N SER A 76 9.81 -12.07 -10.89
CA SER A 76 9.02 -10.85 -11.07
C SER A 76 9.81 -9.65 -10.54
N GLU A 77 9.27 -8.44 -10.63
CA GLU A 77 9.84 -7.23 -10.03
C GLU A 77 8.72 -6.23 -9.69
N ILE A 78 8.97 -5.21 -8.87
CA ILE A 78 8.05 -4.06 -8.74
C ILE A 78 8.28 -3.11 -9.93
N GLU A 79 7.81 -3.52 -11.11
CA GLU A 79 7.88 -2.71 -12.33
C GLU A 79 6.77 -1.65 -12.39
N THR A 80 6.69 -0.91 -13.50
CA THR A 80 5.80 0.24 -13.67
C THR A 80 4.34 -0.02 -13.27
N VAL A 81 3.72 -1.13 -13.67
CA VAL A 81 2.33 -1.47 -13.29
C VAL A 81 2.22 -1.70 -11.78
N ALA A 82 3.16 -2.43 -11.18
CA ALA A 82 3.20 -2.61 -9.72
C ALA A 82 3.38 -1.29 -8.98
N ARG A 83 4.29 -0.42 -9.44
CA ARG A 83 4.56 0.90 -8.85
C ARG A 83 3.33 1.79 -8.88
N GLU A 84 2.67 1.86 -10.03
CA GLU A 84 1.45 2.65 -10.22
C GLU A 84 0.31 2.14 -9.34
N GLU A 85 0.05 0.84 -9.33
CA GLU A 85 -1.02 0.26 -8.52
C GLU A 85 -0.77 0.44 -7.01
N ILE A 86 0.46 0.25 -6.55
CA ILE A 86 0.82 0.48 -5.14
C ILE A 86 0.55 1.95 -4.79
N ALA A 87 1.06 2.89 -5.60
CA ALA A 87 0.86 4.33 -5.38
C ALA A 87 -0.64 4.72 -5.38
N GLU A 88 -1.43 4.16 -6.30
CA GLU A 88 -2.87 4.37 -6.37
C GLU A 88 -3.60 3.87 -5.12
N ASP A 89 -3.25 2.68 -4.62
CA ASP A 89 -3.86 2.13 -3.41
C ASP A 89 -3.45 2.93 -2.15
N PHE A 90 -2.21 3.43 -2.05
CA PHE A 90 -1.83 4.38 -1.00
C PHE A 90 -2.67 5.68 -1.06
N SER A 91 -2.86 6.24 -2.26
CA SER A 91 -3.71 7.42 -2.46
C SER A 91 -5.17 7.14 -2.08
N PHE A 92 -5.69 5.97 -2.44
CA PHE A 92 -7.04 5.53 -2.08
C PHE A 92 -7.19 5.42 -0.56
N VAL A 93 -6.25 4.76 0.13
CA VAL A 93 -6.27 4.60 1.59
C VAL A 93 -6.27 5.97 2.28
N ALA A 94 -5.38 6.89 1.89
CA ALA A 94 -5.33 8.24 2.44
C ALA A 94 -6.68 8.97 2.31
N LYS A 95 -7.28 8.93 1.11
CA LYS A 95 -8.59 9.54 0.84
C LYS A 95 -9.72 8.89 1.64
N ALA A 96 -9.72 7.56 1.75
CA ALA A 96 -10.72 6.81 2.50
C ALA A 96 -10.72 7.18 4.00
N TYR A 97 -9.57 7.58 4.54
CA TYR A 97 -9.42 8.06 5.93
C TYR A 97 -9.47 9.59 6.08
N GLY A 98 -9.92 10.31 5.05
CA GLY A 98 -10.21 11.76 5.13
C GLY A 98 -9.08 12.68 4.71
N PHE A 99 -7.97 12.15 4.18
CA PHE A 99 -6.83 12.95 3.69
C PHE A 99 -6.91 13.15 2.19
N ALA A 100 -7.90 13.93 1.73
CA ALA A 100 -8.15 14.16 0.31
C ALA A 100 -6.99 14.87 -0.41
N ASP A 101 -6.24 15.70 0.31
CA ASP A 101 -5.13 16.52 -0.20
C ASP A 101 -3.75 15.88 0.02
N ALA A 102 -3.70 14.59 0.39
CA ALA A 102 -2.43 13.88 0.53
C ALA A 102 -1.71 13.77 -0.82
N ASP A 103 -0.44 14.16 -0.84
CA ASP A 103 0.41 14.00 -2.02
C ASP A 103 0.86 12.54 -2.13
N VAL A 104 0.59 11.93 -3.28
CA VAL A 104 0.98 10.54 -3.52
C VAL A 104 2.48 10.35 -3.43
N GLU A 105 3.29 11.30 -3.89
CA GLU A 105 4.76 11.19 -3.83
C GLU A 105 5.26 11.22 -2.38
N GLU A 106 4.59 11.96 -1.49
CA GLU A 106 4.92 12.01 -0.07
C GLU A 106 4.46 10.74 0.69
N LEU A 107 3.31 10.18 0.28
CA LEU A 107 2.79 8.93 0.86
C LEU A 107 3.80 7.77 0.70
N ILE A 108 4.47 7.71 -0.45
CA ILE A 108 5.45 6.68 -0.82
C ILE A 108 6.90 7.21 -0.91
N ALA A 109 7.21 8.29 -0.18
CA ALA A 109 8.49 9.00 -0.30
C ALA A 109 9.73 8.14 -0.03
N THR A 110 9.60 7.06 0.74
CA THR A 110 10.67 6.14 1.11
C THR A 110 10.82 4.96 0.14
N ARG A 111 10.16 4.98 -1.02
CA ARG A 111 10.26 3.89 -2.00
C ARG A 111 11.66 3.78 -2.60
N ASP A 112 12.15 2.55 -2.76
CA ASP A 112 13.38 2.24 -3.48
C ASP A 112 13.13 1.69 -4.90
N TRP A 113 11.87 1.40 -5.22
CA TRP A 113 11.39 0.83 -6.49
C TRP A 113 10.98 1.90 -7.52
#